data_AF-A0A841HN40-F1
#
_entry.id   AF-A0A841HN40-F1
#
_cell.length_a   1.000
_cell.length_b   1.000
_cell.length_c   1.000
_cell.angle_alpha   90.00
_cell.angle_beta   90.00
_cell.angle_gamma   90.00
#
_symmetry.space_group_name_H-M   'P 1'
#
loop_
_entity.id
_entity.type
_entity.pdbx_description
1 polymer ?
#
loop_
_entity_poly.entity_id
_entity_poly.type
_entity_poly.pdbx_seq_one_letter_code
_entity_poly.pdbx_strand_id
1 'polypeptide(L)'
;MRKGWIAIAALLCPFVAAACNSTDRHRCKELVGQLIAYRSEAIEYAFGAVFGSLPSRVEVKFVSSRDPQYAKYSGRVAYDQAERMLIVPRRYIDAEMPMPLRWAASYWPYYRNPQYRETFPLIAAIDSALWGAVLQETAHARGLSWPHAECGSIDVHKRLPCEMLIAGVGAMLTEAQTSIFNANRVDRLWPENFNVFEQRSWRSDREYVEVQRYGGILLLKPLFSEFGVPSALAYVAQTPFLVEQGNMRVSALRYQERAREVLQSRPVIMTTGEPRNDNDPILLPGSRDRRFIAFGSRDGA
;
A
#
# COMPACT_ATOMS: atom_id res chain seq x y z
N MET A 1 -48.30 -16.45 31.50
CA MET A 1 -47.93 -16.88 30.13
C MET A 1 -47.14 -15.74 29.48
N ARG A 2 -45.81 -15.88 29.38
CA ARG A 2 -44.90 -14.86 28.85
C ARG A 2 -44.91 -14.90 27.32
N LYS A 3 -45.42 -13.84 26.68
CA LYS A 3 -45.24 -13.55 25.24
C LYS A 3 -44.45 -12.25 25.13
N GLY A 4 -43.41 -12.25 24.30
CA GLY A 4 -42.77 -11.02 23.83
C GLY A 4 -41.26 -10.95 24.03
N TRP A 5 -40.50 -11.90 23.47
CA TRP A 5 -39.03 -11.82 23.37
C TRP A 5 -38.51 -12.45 22.06
N ILE A 6 -39.04 -12.02 20.91
CA ILE A 6 -38.41 -12.31 19.61
C ILE A 6 -38.55 -11.07 18.71
N ALA A 7 -37.74 -10.04 18.95
CA ALA A 7 -37.59 -8.91 18.03
C ALA A 7 -36.22 -8.21 18.13
N ILE A 8 -35.17 -8.88 18.62
CA ILE A 8 -33.81 -8.30 18.73
C ILE A 8 -32.72 -9.28 18.23
N ALA A 9 -33.01 -10.06 17.19
CA ALA A 9 -32.02 -10.94 16.57
C ALA A 9 -31.63 -10.54 15.13
N ALA A 10 -32.39 -9.65 14.49
CA ALA A 10 -32.14 -9.24 13.09
C ALA A 10 -31.29 -7.96 12.95
N LEU A 11 -30.92 -7.30 14.05
CA LEU A 11 -30.06 -6.10 14.07
C LEU A 11 -28.57 -6.42 14.34
N LEU A 12 -28.22 -7.70 14.41
CA LEU A 12 -26.88 -8.19 14.77
C LEU A 12 -26.28 -9.14 13.71
N CYS A 13 -26.64 -8.99 12.43
CA CYS A 13 -25.94 -9.68 11.33
C CYS A 13 -24.88 -8.75 10.74
N PRO A 14 -23.59 -8.90 11.07
CA PRO A 14 -22.55 -8.12 10.45
C PRO A 14 -22.23 -8.80 9.11
N PHE A 15 -22.54 -8.12 8.00
CA PHE A 15 -21.97 -8.35 6.65
C PHE A 15 -22.24 -9.73 6.03
N VAL A 16 -23.06 -9.76 4.99
CA VAL A 16 -23.15 -10.93 4.11
C VAL A 16 -21.92 -10.88 3.20
N ALA A 17 -20.95 -11.76 3.42
CA ALA A 17 -19.95 -12.05 2.38
C ALA A 17 -20.66 -12.85 1.28
N ALA A 18 -20.53 -12.40 0.04
CA ALA A 18 -20.97 -13.19 -1.11
C ALA A 18 -19.74 -13.40 -1.99
N ALA A 19 -19.38 -14.67 -2.22
CA ALA A 19 -18.59 -14.99 -3.39
C ALA A 19 -19.33 -14.50 -4.63
N CYS A 20 -18.60 -14.17 -5.70
CA CYS A 20 -19.23 -13.94 -6.98
C CYS A 20 -19.78 -15.28 -7.53
N ASN A 21 -20.88 -15.76 -6.96
CA ASN A 21 -21.58 -16.99 -7.34
C ASN A 21 -22.39 -16.81 -8.64
N SER A 22 -22.06 -15.79 -9.43
CA SER A 22 -22.65 -15.56 -10.74
C SER A 22 -22.09 -16.58 -11.72
N THR A 23 -22.96 -17.30 -12.43
CA THR A 23 -22.56 -18.10 -13.60
C THR A 23 -21.98 -17.23 -14.72
N ASP A 24 -22.21 -15.92 -14.68
CA ASP A 24 -21.61 -14.95 -15.58
C ASP A 24 -20.29 -14.39 -15.03
N ARG A 25 -19.19 -14.81 -15.65
CA ARG A 25 -17.83 -14.34 -15.36
C ARG A 25 -17.60 -12.88 -15.74
N HIS A 26 -18.32 -12.34 -16.73
CA HIS A 26 -18.20 -10.92 -17.07
C HIS A 26 -18.66 -10.05 -15.91
N ARG A 27 -19.78 -10.41 -15.30
CA ARG A 27 -20.27 -9.72 -14.10
C ARG A 27 -19.27 -9.74 -12.95
N CYS A 28 -18.60 -10.87 -12.71
CA CYS A 28 -17.58 -10.95 -11.65
C CYS A 28 -16.37 -10.07 -11.95
N LYS A 29 -15.92 -10.01 -13.21
CA LYS A 29 -14.85 -9.08 -13.62
C LYS A 29 -15.25 -7.63 -13.39
N GLU A 30 -16.49 -7.25 -13.73
CA GLU A 30 -17.04 -5.92 -13.44
C GLU A 30 -17.01 -5.59 -11.94
N LEU A 31 -17.41 -6.54 -11.08
CA LEU A 31 -17.39 -6.35 -9.63
C LEU A 31 -15.96 -6.18 -9.10
N VAL A 32 -14.98 -6.92 -9.61
CA VAL A 32 -13.56 -6.70 -9.28
C VAL A 32 -13.11 -5.31 -9.72
N GLY A 33 -13.47 -4.86 -10.93
CA GLY A 33 -13.16 -3.51 -11.40
C GLY A 33 -13.78 -2.41 -10.52
N GLN A 34 -15.03 -2.60 -10.10
CA GLN A 34 -15.70 -1.70 -9.14
C GLN A 34 -15.01 -1.71 -7.77
N LEU A 35 -14.58 -2.89 -7.30
CA LEU A 35 -13.82 -3.00 -6.06
C LEU A 35 -12.51 -2.21 -6.15
N ILE A 36 -11.75 -2.32 -7.24
CA ILE A 36 -10.52 -1.55 -7.44
C ILE A 36 -10.81 -0.04 -7.43
N ALA A 37 -11.89 0.40 -8.08
CA ALA A 37 -12.31 1.81 -8.06
C ALA A 37 -12.61 2.28 -6.62
N TYR A 38 -13.42 1.53 -5.86
CA TYR A 38 -13.71 1.85 -4.47
C TYR A 38 -12.46 1.87 -3.58
N ARG A 39 -11.51 0.96 -3.81
CA ARG A 39 -10.24 0.95 -3.07
C ARG A 39 -9.35 2.13 -3.42
N SER A 40 -9.37 2.56 -4.68
CA SER A 40 -8.67 3.78 -5.10
C SER A 40 -9.27 5.01 -4.41
N GLU A 41 -10.61 5.14 -4.39
CA GLU A 41 -11.30 6.21 -3.65
C GLU A 41 -10.99 6.15 -2.14
N ALA A 42 -11.00 4.96 -1.54
CA ALA A 42 -10.67 4.77 -0.13
C ALA A 42 -9.25 5.25 0.21
N ILE A 43 -8.29 4.94 -0.65
CA ILE A 43 -6.90 5.36 -0.52
C ILE A 43 -6.78 6.88 -0.61
N GLU A 44 -7.38 7.52 -1.61
CA GLU A 44 -7.31 8.98 -1.76
C GLU A 44 -8.03 9.71 -0.61
N TYR A 45 -9.14 9.15 -0.12
CA TYR A 45 -9.82 9.68 1.05
C TYR A 45 -8.95 9.57 2.33
N ALA A 46 -8.20 8.48 2.49
CA ALA A 46 -7.38 8.25 3.67
C ALA A 46 -6.06 9.02 3.66
N PHE A 47 -5.48 9.28 2.49
CA PHE A 47 -4.10 9.77 2.36
C PHE A 47 -3.94 11.03 1.49
N GLY A 48 -5.01 11.51 0.86
CA GLY A 48 -4.96 12.60 -0.11
C GLY A 48 -4.61 12.13 -1.53
N ALA A 49 -4.34 13.07 -2.42
CA ALA A 49 -4.12 12.81 -3.85
C ALA A 49 -2.79 12.05 -4.12
N VAL A 50 -2.82 10.72 -4.06
CA VAL A 50 -1.65 9.85 -4.26
C VAL A 50 -1.48 9.35 -5.69
N PHE A 51 -2.55 9.32 -6.50
CA PHE A 51 -2.50 8.70 -7.83
C PHE A 51 -2.12 9.68 -8.95
N GLY A 52 -1.61 10.87 -8.62
CA GLY A 52 -1.15 11.85 -9.60
C GLY A 52 -0.04 11.34 -10.54
N SER A 53 0.74 10.34 -10.10
CA SER A 53 1.77 9.68 -10.92
C SER A 53 1.24 8.55 -11.80
N LEU A 54 0.01 8.06 -11.56
CA LEU A 54 -0.59 6.99 -12.36
C LEU A 54 -1.21 7.56 -13.65
N PRO A 55 -1.30 6.73 -14.72
CA PRO A 55 -2.06 7.11 -15.90
C PRO A 55 -3.53 7.43 -15.55
N SER A 56 -4.16 8.22 -16.41
CA SER A 56 -5.57 8.62 -16.27
C SER A 56 -6.54 7.43 -16.27
N ARG A 57 -6.13 6.31 -16.87
CA ARG A 57 -6.80 5.02 -16.84
C ARG A 57 -5.79 3.91 -16.59
N VAL A 58 -6.12 3.03 -15.66
CA VAL A 58 -5.36 1.80 -15.40
C VAL A 58 -6.16 0.63 -15.96
N GLU A 59 -5.56 -0.10 -16.89
CA GLU A 59 -6.18 -1.29 -17.47
C GLU A 59 -6.09 -2.47 -16.51
N VAL A 60 -7.11 -3.32 -16.47
CA VAL A 60 -7.11 -4.58 -15.69
C VAL A 60 -7.10 -5.76 -16.66
N LYS A 61 -6.17 -6.69 -16.46
CA LYS A 61 -6.09 -7.97 -17.19
C LYS A 61 -6.23 -9.16 -16.23
N PHE A 62 -7.14 -10.06 -16.56
CA PHE A 62 -7.37 -11.27 -15.78
C PHE A 62 -6.55 -12.46 -16.30
N VAL A 63 -5.55 -12.88 -15.52
CA VAL A 63 -4.57 -13.90 -15.94
C VAL A 63 -4.82 -15.27 -15.32
N SER A 64 -4.68 -16.31 -16.13
CA SER A 64 -4.67 -17.71 -15.74
C SER A 64 -3.25 -18.20 -15.45
N SER A 65 -3.09 -19.40 -14.89
CA SER A 65 -1.78 -20.02 -14.67
C SER A 65 -0.98 -20.27 -15.95
N ARG A 66 -1.61 -20.20 -17.13
CA ARG A 66 -0.95 -20.36 -18.44
C ARG A 66 -0.39 -19.05 -18.99
N ASP A 67 -0.78 -17.90 -18.43
CA ASP A 67 -0.31 -16.59 -18.86
C ASP A 67 1.10 -16.29 -18.32
N PRO A 68 2.06 -15.79 -19.12
CA PRO A 68 3.41 -15.46 -18.65
C PRO A 68 3.41 -14.46 -17.49
N GLN A 69 2.48 -13.50 -17.48
CA GLN A 69 2.34 -12.55 -16.37
C GLN A 69 1.99 -13.23 -15.04
N TYR A 70 1.26 -14.36 -15.06
CA TYR A 70 0.97 -15.11 -13.85
C TYR A 70 2.26 -15.64 -13.21
N ALA A 71 3.17 -16.19 -14.01
CA ALA A 71 4.47 -16.65 -13.52
C ALA A 71 5.35 -15.48 -13.05
N LYS A 72 5.44 -14.40 -13.84
CA LYS A 72 6.21 -13.18 -13.52
C LYS A 72 5.88 -12.62 -12.14
N TYR A 73 4.61 -12.61 -11.76
CA TYR A 73 4.14 -12.06 -10.48
C TYR A 73 3.84 -13.13 -9.42
N SER A 74 4.28 -14.38 -9.64
CA SER A 74 4.05 -15.51 -8.73
C SER A 74 2.57 -15.69 -8.37
N GLY A 75 1.68 -15.43 -9.34
CA GLY A 75 0.25 -15.46 -9.18
C GLY A 75 -0.30 -14.44 -8.19
N ARG A 76 0.38 -13.32 -7.90
CA ARG A 76 -0.17 -12.24 -7.06
C ARG A 76 -0.87 -11.18 -7.90
N VAL A 77 -1.75 -10.39 -7.27
CA VAL A 77 -2.22 -9.13 -7.88
C VAL A 77 -1.05 -8.17 -7.91
N ALA A 78 -0.75 -7.59 -9.07
CA ALA A 78 0.42 -6.75 -9.27
C ALA A 78 0.17 -5.72 -10.36
N TYR A 79 0.96 -4.65 -10.36
CA TYR A 79 1.02 -3.70 -11.46
C TYR A 79 2.18 -4.07 -12.39
N ASP A 80 1.89 -4.16 -13.69
CA ASP A 80 2.88 -4.26 -14.75
C ASP A 80 3.14 -2.89 -15.32
N GLN A 81 4.24 -2.28 -14.88
CA GLN A 81 4.64 -0.95 -15.25
C GLN A 81 4.90 -0.78 -16.76
N ALA A 82 5.44 -1.81 -17.41
CA ALA A 82 5.77 -1.74 -18.85
C ALA A 82 4.51 -1.63 -19.71
N GLU A 83 3.46 -2.36 -19.32
CA GLU A 83 2.16 -2.38 -19.98
C GLU A 83 1.14 -1.43 -19.33
N ARG A 84 1.54 -0.75 -18.24
CA ARG A 84 0.71 0.13 -17.38
C ARG A 84 -0.64 -0.47 -16.99
N MET A 85 -0.61 -1.74 -16.56
CA MET A 85 -1.82 -2.51 -16.28
C MET A 85 -1.77 -3.25 -14.94
N LEU A 86 -2.93 -3.37 -14.30
CA LEU A 86 -3.13 -4.26 -13.15
C LEU A 86 -3.39 -5.68 -13.63
N ILE A 87 -2.51 -6.58 -13.20
CA ILE A 87 -2.59 -8.01 -13.41
C ILE A 87 -3.36 -8.63 -12.24
N VAL A 88 -4.51 -9.23 -12.53
CA VAL A 88 -5.36 -9.88 -11.53
C VAL A 88 -5.48 -11.37 -11.85
N PRO A 89 -4.97 -12.27 -10.99
CA PRO A 89 -5.17 -13.70 -11.15
C PRO A 89 -6.66 -14.08 -11.20
N ARG A 90 -7.07 -14.91 -12.16
CA ARG A 90 -8.46 -15.35 -12.34
C ARG A 90 -9.07 -16.01 -11.11
N ARG A 91 -8.26 -16.60 -10.21
CA ARG A 91 -8.75 -17.15 -8.93
C ARG A 91 -9.44 -16.12 -8.03
N TYR A 92 -9.18 -14.82 -8.24
CA TYR A 92 -9.83 -13.75 -7.49
C TYR A 92 -11.19 -13.34 -8.06
N ILE A 93 -11.57 -13.86 -9.23
CA ILE A 93 -12.92 -13.67 -9.78
C ILE A 93 -13.96 -14.36 -8.87
N ASP A 94 -13.58 -15.51 -8.31
CA ASP A 94 -14.42 -16.32 -7.42
C ASP A 94 -14.24 -15.95 -5.94
N ALA A 95 -13.43 -14.93 -5.63
CA ALA A 95 -13.18 -14.53 -4.25
C ALA A 95 -14.42 -13.91 -3.59
N GLU A 96 -14.52 -14.08 -2.27
CA GLU A 96 -15.53 -13.39 -1.47
C GLU A 96 -15.36 -11.88 -1.55
N MET A 97 -16.48 -11.18 -1.73
CA MET A 97 -16.52 -9.72 -1.78
C MET A 97 -17.44 -9.17 -0.68
N PRO A 98 -17.12 -7.98 -0.14
CA PRO A 98 -18.00 -7.34 0.82
C PRO A 98 -19.31 -6.95 0.14
N MET A 99 -20.45 -7.30 0.74
CA MET A 99 -21.76 -6.79 0.33
C MET A 99 -22.37 -5.87 1.40
N PRO A 100 -22.80 -4.65 1.05
CA PRO A 100 -22.64 -4.01 -0.26
C PRO A 100 -21.18 -3.62 -0.59
N LEU A 101 -20.80 -3.63 -1.86
CA LEU A 101 -19.41 -3.34 -2.31
C LEU A 101 -18.88 -1.99 -1.82
N ARG A 102 -19.76 -0.99 -1.65
CA ARG A 102 -19.41 0.34 -1.14
C ARG A 102 -18.69 0.33 0.21
N TRP A 103 -18.80 -0.73 1.02
CA TRP A 103 -18.04 -0.85 2.26
C TRP A 103 -16.52 -0.91 2.01
N ALA A 104 -16.11 -1.34 0.82
CA ALA A 104 -14.72 -1.26 0.40
C ALA A 104 -14.22 0.19 0.25
N ALA A 105 -15.08 1.21 0.25
CA ALA A 105 -14.63 2.61 0.27
C ALA A 105 -14.01 3.04 1.62
N SER A 106 -14.12 2.22 2.66
CA SER A 106 -13.54 2.50 3.98
C SER A 106 -12.14 1.90 4.13
N TYR A 107 -11.09 2.73 4.17
CA TYR A 107 -9.70 2.26 4.24
C TYR A 107 -9.33 1.68 5.62
N TRP A 108 -9.29 2.52 6.66
CA TRP A 108 -8.82 2.11 8.00
C TRP A 108 -9.70 1.07 8.69
N PRO A 109 -11.05 1.09 8.59
CA PRO A 109 -11.88 0.04 9.16
C PRO A 109 -11.51 -1.38 8.68
N TYR A 110 -11.09 -1.52 7.41
CA TYR A 110 -10.59 -2.79 6.89
C TYR A 110 -9.30 -3.22 7.61
N TYR A 111 -8.29 -2.35 7.69
CA TYR A 111 -7.00 -2.70 8.29
C TYR A 111 -7.05 -2.90 9.81
N ARG A 112 -8.02 -2.27 10.49
CA ARG A 112 -8.22 -2.43 11.95
C ARG A 112 -8.89 -3.75 12.33
N ASN A 113 -9.58 -4.42 11.40
CA ASN A 113 -10.34 -5.64 11.71
C ASN A 113 -9.66 -6.89 11.10
N PRO A 114 -9.00 -7.74 11.91
CA PRO A 114 -8.35 -8.97 11.44
C PRO A 114 -9.30 -9.90 10.69
N GLN A 115 -10.53 -10.07 11.19
CA GLN A 115 -11.52 -10.95 10.57
C GLN A 115 -11.87 -10.50 9.15
N TYR A 116 -11.98 -9.19 8.91
CA TYR A 116 -12.24 -8.68 7.56
C TYR A 116 -11.09 -8.90 6.60
N ARG A 117 -9.84 -8.81 7.08
CA ARG A 117 -8.67 -9.06 6.26
C ARG A 117 -8.59 -10.53 5.85
N GLU A 118 -8.98 -11.43 6.73
CA GLU A 118 -9.06 -12.87 6.47
C GLU A 118 -10.20 -13.19 5.50
N THR A 119 -11.39 -12.61 5.68
CA THR A 119 -12.55 -12.84 4.79
C THR A 119 -12.35 -12.23 3.40
N PHE A 120 -11.75 -11.05 3.30
CA PHE A 120 -11.60 -10.31 2.05
C PHE A 120 -10.13 -10.04 1.69
N PRO A 121 -9.33 -11.08 1.37
CA PRO A 121 -7.90 -10.95 1.10
C PRO A 121 -7.61 -10.22 -0.22
N LEU A 122 -8.57 -10.19 -1.15
CA LEU A 122 -8.44 -9.46 -2.41
C LEU A 122 -8.27 -7.95 -2.18
N ILE A 123 -8.86 -7.39 -1.12
CA ILE A 123 -8.74 -5.96 -0.80
C ILE A 123 -7.27 -5.58 -0.54
N ALA A 124 -6.58 -6.30 0.36
CA ALA A 124 -5.16 -6.06 0.63
C ALA A 124 -4.28 -6.28 -0.61
N ALA A 125 -4.62 -7.26 -1.46
CA ALA A 125 -3.90 -7.52 -2.70
C ALA A 125 -4.05 -6.37 -3.72
N ILE A 126 -5.26 -5.80 -3.86
CA ILE A 126 -5.52 -4.62 -4.68
C ILE A 126 -4.78 -3.40 -4.13
N ASP A 127 -4.92 -3.11 -2.84
CA ASP A 127 -4.24 -1.96 -2.22
C ASP A 127 -2.72 -2.06 -2.40
N SER A 128 -2.13 -3.24 -2.18
CA SER A 128 -0.70 -3.48 -2.40
C SER A 128 -0.28 -3.21 -3.85
N ALA A 129 -1.09 -3.63 -4.82
CA ALA A 129 -0.80 -3.39 -6.23
C ALA A 129 -0.96 -1.91 -6.62
N LEU A 130 -1.95 -1.20 -6.07
CA LEU A 130 -2.14 0.23 -6.28
C LEU A 130 -0.99 1.06 -5.70
N TRP A 131 -0.56 0.75 -4.47
CA TRP A 131 0.63 1.38 -3.87
C TRP A 131 1.91 1.04 -4.64
N GLY A 132 2.04 -0.22 -5.08
CA GLY A 132 3.13 -0.64 -5.95
C GLY A 132 3.16 0.15 -7.26
N ALA A 133 2.00 0.38 -7.88
CA ALA A 133 1.89 1.18 -9.09
C ALA A 133 2.37 2.62 -8.88
N VAL A 134 1.90 3.28 -7.80
CA VAL A 134 2.31 4.65 -7.45
C VAL A 134 3.82 4.73 -7.31
N LEU A 135 4.42 3.81 -6.55
CA LEU A 135 5.86 3.81 -6.30
C LEU A 135 6.67 3.51 -7.56
N GLN A 136 6.23 2.55 -8.39
CA GLN A 136 6.88 2.20 -9.65
C GLN A 136 6.88 3.36 -10.65
N GLU A 137 5.72 3.99 -10.90
CA GLU A 137 5.65 5.14 -11.82
C GLU A 137 6.44 6.33 -11.29
N THR A 138 6.42 6.56 -9.97
CA THR A 138 7.15 7.69 -9.36
C THR A 138 8.66 7.51 -9.41
N ALA A 139 9.15 6.28 -9.20
CA ALA A 139 10.57 5.94 -9.37
C ALA A 139 10.99 6.06 -10.85
N HIS A 140 10.15 5.55 -11.76
CA HIS A 140 10.44 5.56 -13.18
C HIS A 140 10.55 6.97 -13.78
N ALA A 141 9.78 7.93 -13.27
CA ALA A 141 9.91 9.34 -13.66
C ALA A 141 11.32 9.92 -13.41
N ARG A 142 12.15 9.25 -12.62
CA ARG A 142 13.57 9.59 -12.37
C ARG A 142 14.56 8.57 -12.95
N GLY A 143 14.10 7.64 -13.79
CA GLY A 143 14.94 6.57 -14.34
C GLY A 143 15.32 5.50 -13.32
N LEU A 144 14.58 5.38 -12.22
CA LEU A 144 14.78 4.38 -11.17
C LEU A 144 13.73 3.28 -11.25
N SER A 145 13.94 2.18 -10.52
CA SER A 145 12.96 1.11 -10.33
C SER A 145 12.39 1.12 -8.92
N TRP A 146 11.16 0.65 -8.75
CA TRP A 146 10.63 0.29 -7.43
C TRP A 146 10.23 -1.19 -7.37
N PRO A 147 10.70 -1.95 -6.37
CA PRO A 147 11.74 -1.57 -5.41
C PRO A 147 13.06 -1.17 -6.08
N HIS A 148 13.89 -0.42 -5.35
CA HIS A 148 15.22 -0.05 -5.84
C HIS A 148 16.07 -1.32 -6.05
N ALA A 149 17.02 -1.26 -6.99
CA ALA A 149 17.82 -2.43 -7.39
C ALA A 149 18.60 -3.04 -6.21
N GLU A 150 18.96 -2.22 -5.23
CA GLU A 150 19.66 -2.58 -4.01
C GLU A 150 18.91 -3.63 -3.18
N CYS A 151 17.58 -3.69 -3.26
CA CYS A 151 16.77 -4.69 -2.57
C CYS A 151 17.05 -6.13 -3.05
N GLY A 152 17.59 -6.31 -4.26
CA GLY A 152 18.02 -7.61 -4.79
C GLY A 152 19.48 -7.95 -4.53
N SER A 153 20.22 -7.07 -3.84
CA SER A 153 21.66 -7.23 -3.61
C SER A 153 21.97 -8.37 -2.63
N ILE A 154 23.07 -9.09 -2.86
CA ILE A 154 23.62 -10.04 -1.87
C ILE A 154 24.32 -9.31 -0.71
N ASP A 155 24.79 -8.09 -0.96
CA ASP A 155 25.46 -7.24 0.03
C ASP A 155 24.42 -6.62 0.97
N VAL A 156 24.51 -6.95 2.26
CA VAL A 156 23.59 -6.50 3.32
C VAL A 156 23.63 -4.99 3.50
N HIS A 157 24.77 -4.33 3.25
CA HIS A 157 24.90 -2.87 3.32
C HIS A 157 24.03 -2.15 2.30
N LYS A 158 23.68 -2.82 1.19
CA LYS A 158 22.79 -2.30 0.16
C LYS A 158 21.37 -2.82 0.35
N ARG A 159 21.24 -4.11 0.64
CA ARG A 159 19.95 -4.78 0.72
C ARG A 159 19.10 -4.29 1.90
N LEU A 160 19.65 -4.30 3.12
CA LEU A 160 18.88 -4.00 4.33
C LEU A 160 18.30 -2.58 4.32
N PRO A 161 19.04 -1.50 3.96
CA PRO A 161 18.45 -0.17 3.82
C PRO A 161 17.27 -0.11 2.86
N CYS A 162 17.36 -0.81 1.73
CA CYS A 162 16.29 -0.87 0.75
C CYS A 162 15.07 -1.63 1.29
N GLU A 163 15.30 -2.77 1.94
CA GLU A 163 14.25 -3.53 2.62
C GLU A 163 13.60 -2.75 3.77
N MET A 164 14.35 -1.91 4.48
CA MET A 164 13.81 -1.01 5.50
C MET A 164 12.81 -0.02 4.89
N LEU A 165 13.10 0.55 3.71
CA LEU A 165 12.15 1.41 3.03
C LEU A 165 10.87 0.64 2.66
N ILE A 166 11.00 -0.57 2.11
CA ILE A 166 9.83 -1.42 1.79
C ILE A 166 9.00 -1.71 3.04
N ALA A 167 9.64 -2.19 4.10
CA ALA A 167 8.97 -2.58 5.33
C ALA A 167 8.32 -1.37 6.03
N GLY A 168 9.01 -0.23 6.03
CA GLY A 168 8.49 1.03 6.53
C GLY A 168 7.25 1.49 5.74
N VAL A 169 7.32 1.50 4.41
CA VAL A 169 6.17 1.85 3.55
C VAL A 169 4.99 0.92 3.83
N GLY A 170 5.22 -0.40 3.83
CA GLY A 170 4.16 -1.38 4.11
C GLY A 170 3.50 -1.16 5.47
N ALA A 171 4.31 -0.96 6.51
CA ALA A 171 3.81 -0.70 7.86
C ALA A 171 3.00 0.60 7.94
N MET A 172 3.52 1.70 7.40
CA MET A 172 2.84 3.02 7.45
C MET A 172 1.52 3.04 6.68
N LEU A 173 1.39 2.23 5.63
CA LEU A 173 0.19 2.19 4.80
C LEU A 173 -0.86 1.20 5.31
N THR A 174 -0.48 0.14 6.04
CA THR A 174 -1.40 -0.95 6.39
C THR A 174 -1.59 -1.18 7.89
N GLU A 175 -0.72 -0.62 8.74
CA GLU A 175 -0.82 -0.77 10.19
C GLU A 175 -1.49 0.46 10.81
N ALA A 176 -2.75 0.30 11.25
CA ALA A 176 -3.52 1.39 11.86
C ALA A 176 -2.89 1.96 13.16
N GLN A 177 -2.05 1.15 13.82
CA GLN A 177 -1.26 1.57 14.98
C GLN A 177 0.13 0.94 14.89
N THR A 178 1.09 1.69 14.37
CA THR A 178 2.49 1.28 14.39
C THR A 178 3.09 1.62 15.76
N SER A 179 2.93 0.71 16.74
CA SER A 179 3.57 0.87 18.04
C SER A 179 4.99 0.30 17.99
N ILE A 180 5.97 1.16 18.28
CA ILE A 180 7.35 0.71 18.51
C ILE A 180 7.46 0.45 20.00
N PHE A 181 7.40 -0.82 20.38
CA PHE A 181 7.62 -1.22 21.77
C PHE A 181 9.08 -0.89 22.12
N ASN A 182 9.30 0.06 23.05
CA ASN A 182 10.59 0.64 23.42
C ASN A 182 11.25 1.54 22.36
N ALA A 183 10.64 2.69 22.08
CA ALA A 183 11.26 3.79 21.32
C ALA A 183 12.63 4.27 21.85
N ASN A 184 13.01 3.87 23.07
CA ASN A 184 14.30 4.18 23.69
C ASN A 184 15.48 3.34 23.16
N ARG A 185 15.26 2.39 22.23
CA ARG A 185 16.32 1.52 21.66
C ARG A 185 16.65 1.84 20.20
N VAL A 186 16.68 3.12 19.86
CA VAL A 186 17.03 3.59 18.50
C VAL A 186 18.41 3.11 18.09
N ASP A 187 19.35 3.01 19.02
CA ASP A 187 20.71 2.47 18.83
C ASP A 187 20.73 1.03 18.29
N ARG A 188 19.72 0.21 18.65
CA ARG A 188 19.59 -1.15 18.13
C ARG A 188 18.91 -1.22 16.78
N LEU A 189 18.00 -0.28 16.52
CA LEU A 189 17.23 -0.22 15.27
C LEU A 189 18.01 0.48 14.15
N TRP A 190 18.92 1.39 14.52
CA TRP A 190 19.87 2.04 13.63
C TRP A 190 21.28 1.89 14.20
N PRO A 191 21.96 0.77 13.91
CA PRO A 191 23.29 0.51 14.43
C PRO A 191 24.32 1.55 13.94
N GLU A 192 25.14 2.04 14.86
CA GLU A 192 26.21 3.01 14.55
C GLU A 192 27.44 2.35 13.89
N ASN A 193 27.63 1.05 14.11
CA ASN A 193 28.63 0.23 13.42
C ASN A 193 27.93 -0.93 12.70
N PHE A 194 27.72 -0.74 11.41
CA PHE A 194 26.97 -1.66 10.57
C PHE A 194 27.71 -2.98 10.31
N ASN A 195 29.05 -2.95 10.22
CA ASN A 195 29.86 -4.16 10.07
C ASN A 195 29.69 -5.09 11.28
N VAL A 196 29.70 -4.52 12.50
CA VAL A 196 29.47 -5.29 13.73
C VAL A 196 28.05 -5.83 13.77
N PHE A 197 27.06 -5.03 13.35
CA PHE A 197 25.69 -5.49 13.23
C PHE A 197 25.58 -6.68 12.28
N GLU A 198 26.13 -6.60 11.07
CA GLU A 198 26.04 -7.65 10.04
C GLU A 198 26.60 -8.99 10.57
N GLN A 199 27.76 -8.97 11.22
CA GLN A 199 28.38 -10.15 11.82
C GLN A 199 27.52 -10.81 12.91
N ARG A 200 26.76 -10.01 13.66
CA ARG A 200 25.86 -10.50 14.72
C ARG A 200 24.53 -10.98 14.15
N SER A 201 23.93 -10.20 13.25
CA SER A 201 22.61 -10.47 12.68
C SER A 201 22.62 -11.69 11.76
N TRP A 202 23.76 -12.02 11.13
CA TRP A 202 23.91 -13.30 10.41
C TRP A 202 23.58 -14.52 11.27
N ARG A 203 23.75 -14.41 12.60
CA ARG A 203 23.44 -15.50 13.54
C ARG A 203 22.00 -15.46 14.08
N SER A 204 21.26 -14.37 13.85
CA SER A 204 19.93 -14.14 14.41
C SER A 204 19.04 -13.35 13.44
N ASP A 205 18.09 -14.04 12.83
CA ASP A 205 17.10 -13.43 11.94
C ASP A 205 16.26 -12.36 12.64
N ARG A 206 16.11 -12.45 13.97
CA ARG A 206 15.28 -11.53 14.74
C ARG A 206 15.83 -10.10 14.74
N GLU A 207 17.12 -9.91 14.99
CA GLU A 207 17.72 -8.56 15.04
C GLU A 207 17.65 -7.91 13.65
N TYR A 208 17.88 -8.69 12.60
CA TYR A 208 17.72 -8.27 11.21
C TYR A 208 16.31 -7.80 10.91
N VAL A 209 15.30 -8.61 11.23
CA VAL A 209 13.88 -8.29 11.00
C VAL A 209 13.43 -7.09 11.83
N GLU A 210 13.94 -6.91 13.06
CA GLU A 210 13.66 -5.74 13.89
C GLU A 210 14.23 -4.46 13.25
N VAL A 211 15.48 -4.46 12.79
CA VAL A 211 16.08 -3.32 12.06
C VAL A 211 15.34 -3.04 10.77
N GLN A 212 15.06 -4.09 9.98
CA GLN A 212 14.32 -4.00 8.72
C GLN A 212 12.97 -3.30 8.94
N ARG A 213 12.14 -3.83 9.85
CA ARG A 213 10.79 -3.31 10.07
C ARG A 213 10.79 -2.00 10.84
N TYR A 214 11.32 -1.99 12.06
CA TYR A 214 11.20 -0.83 12.95
C TYR A 214 12.17 0.29 12.60
N GLY A 215 13.36 -0.03 12.08
CA GLY A 215 14.25 0.98 11.53
C GLY A 215 13.64 1.67 10.31
N GLY A 216 12.90 0.95 9.46
CA GLY A 216 12.11 1.51 8.37
C GLY A 216 10.95 2.41 8.84
N ILE A 217 10.19 1.97 9.85
CA ILE A 217 9.12 2.78 10.44
C ILE A 217 9.68 4.07 11.03
N LEU A 218 10.77 4.00 11.81
CA LEU A 218 11.42 5.19 12.38
C LEU A 218 11.91 6.14 11.29
N LEU A 219 12.35 5.61 10.15
CA LEU A 219 12.86 6.40 9.03
C LEU A 219 11.74 7.20 8.37
N LEU A 220 10.57 6.59 8.18
CA LEU A 220 9.50 7.17 7.38
C LEU A 220 8.42 7.89 8.18
N LYS A 221 8.16 7.48 9.43
CA LYS A 221 7.09 8.06 10.26
C LYS A 221 7.18 9.59 10.36
N PRO A 222 8.35 10.21 10.64
CA PRO A 222 8.45 11.66 10.69
C PRO A 222 8.11 12.32 9.35
N LEU A 223 8.55 11.74 8.23
CA LEU A 223 8.30 12.27 6.89
C LEU A 223 6.81 12.23 6.53
N PHE A 224 6.14 11.12 6.88
CA PHE A 224 4.70 10.96 6.64
C PHE A 224 3.88 11.93 7.49
N SER A 225 4.27 12.14 8.76
CA SER A 225 3.60 13.08 9.65
C SER A 225 3.82 14.54 9.26
N GLU A 226 5.00 14.90 8.77
CA GLU A 226 5.37 16.28 8.43
C GLU A 226 4.88 16.70 7.04
N PHE A 227 5.01 15.83 6.02
CA PHE A 227 4.76 16.17 4.61
C PHE A 227 3.56 15.46 3.98
N GLY A 228 2.91 14.57 4.71
CA GLY A 228 1.86 13.71 4.19
C GLY A 228 2.40 12.54 3.36
N VAL A 229 1.56 11.51 3.22
CA VAL A 229 1.89 10.26 2.53
C VAL A 229 2.26 10.44 1.05
N PRO A 230 1.52 11.21 0.22
CA PRO A 230 1.85 11.33 -1.19
C PRO A 230 3.28 11.86 -1.44
N SER A 231 3.62 12.96 -0.77
CA SER A 231 4.93 13.62 -0.90
C SER A 231 6.06 12.75 -0.37
N ALA A 232 5.86 12.12 0.79
CA ALA A 232 6.85 11.23 1.38
C ALA A 232 7.10 9.98 0.52
N LEU A 233 6.05 9.34 -0.01
CA LEU A 233 6.19 8.21 -0.93
C LEU A 233 6.93 8.61 -2.21
N ALA A 234 6.64 9.79 -2.76
CA ALA A 234 7.32 10.28 -3.94
C ALA A 234 8.83 10.46 -3.71
N TYR A 235 9.22 11.00 -2.55
CA TYR A 235 10.62 11.10 -2.17
C TYR A 235 11.27 9.72 -2.01
N VAL A 236 10.62 8.79 -1.30
CA VAL A 236 11.11 7.42 -1.06
C VAL A 236 11.29 6.64 -2.35
N ALA A 237 10.35 6.74 -3.28
CA ALA A 237 10.43 6.11 -4.60
C ALA A 237 11.57 6.68 -5.46
N GLN A 238 11.98 7.92 -5.22
CA GLN A 238 12.99 8.62 -6.03
C GLN A 238 14.38 8.66 -5.39
N THR A 239 14.50 8.22 -4.13
CA THR A 239 15.72 8.39 -3.34
C THR A 239 16.06 7.08 -2.62
N PRO A 240 17.02 6.29 -3.13
CA PRO A 240 17.51 5.13 -2.42
C PRO A 240 18.08 5.50 -1.05
N PHE A 241 17.86 4.65 -0.05
CA PHE A 241 18.50 4.79 1.26
C PHE A 241 19.78 3.96 1.28
N LEU A 242 20.90 4.58 1.60
CA LEU A 242 22.23 3.95 1.60
C LEU A 242 22.90 4.15 2.96
N VAL A 243 23.65 3.14 3.44
CA VAL A 243 24.50 3.30 4.63
C VAL A 243 25.81 3.95 4.21
N GLU A 244 26.03 5.16 4.72
CA GLU A 244 27.25 5.94 4.53
C GLU A 244 28.20 5.68 5.71
N GLN A 245 29.48 5.44 5.41
CA GLN A 245 30.56 5.26 6.40
C GLN A 245 30.30 4.15 7.44
N GLY A 246 29.48 3.14 7.10
CA GLY A 246 29.14 2.05 8.01
C GLY A 246 28.30 2.47 9.21
N ASN A 247 27.65 3.64 9.18
CA ASN A 247 26.82 4.13 10.28
C ASN A 247 25.38 4.35 9.82
N MET A 248 24.49 3.42 10.19
CA MET A 248 23.09 3.48 9.77
C MET A 248 22.35 4.65 10.42
N ARG A 249 22.66 4.97 11.68
CA ARG A 249 22.00 6.07 12.41
C ARG A 249 22.25 7.41 11.75
N VAL A 250 23.51 7.73 11.48
CA VAL A 250 23.89 8.98 10.80
C VAL A 250 23.28 9.03 9.40
N SER A 251 23.31 7.91 8.68
CA SER A 251 22.72 7.80 7.35
C SER A 251 21.21 8.04 7.35
N ALA A 252 20.50 7.47 8.32
CA ALA A 252 19.05 7.64 8.48
C ALA A 252 18.67 9.08 8.79
N LEU A 253 19.40 9.74 9.71
CA LEU A 253 19.20 11.14 10.04
C LEU A 253 19.46 12.05 8.82
N ARG A 254 20.56 11.81 8.10
CA ARG A 254 20.89 12.55 6.87
C ARG A 254 19.85 12.32 5.78
N TYR A 255 19.32 11.09 5.65
CA TYR A 255 18.26 10.79 4.70
C TYR A 255 16.98 11.57 5.01
N GLN A 256 16.62 11.70 6.29
CA GLN A 256 15.48 12.52 6.73
C GLN A 256 15.72 14.01 6.54
N GLU A 257 16.94 14.50 6.80
CA GLU A 257 17.32 15.89 6.58
C GLU A 257 17.24 16.27 5.09
N ARG A 258 17.83 15.45 4.20
CA ARG A 258 17.68 15.60 2.74
C ARG A 258 16.21 15.58 2.32
N ALA A 259 15.39 14.72 2.94
CA ALA A 259 13.97 14.68 2.66
C ALA A 259 13.30 16.01 3.02
N ARG A 260 13.60 16.59 4.19
CA ARG A 260 13.06 17.89 4.60
C ARG A 260 13.48 18.99 3.63
N GLU A 261 14.75 19.05 3.26
CA GLU A 261 15.23 20.05 2.29
C GLU A 261 14.49 19.96 0.95
N VAL A 262 14.33 18.75 0.41
CA VAL A 262 13.66 18.52 -0.87
C VAL A 262 12.15 18.76 -0.79
N LEU A 263 11.50 18.38 0.31
CA LEU A 263 10.05 18.46 0.46
C LEU A 263 9.58 19.85 0.93
N GLN A 264 10.38 20.58 1.71
CA GLN A 264 10.10 21.96 2.11
C GLN A 264 10.35 22.96 0.97
N SER A 265 11.34 22.70 0.10
CA SER A 265 11.64 23.55 -1.05
C SER A 265 10.66 23.39 -2.22
N ARG A 266 9.81 22.36 -2.19
CA ARG A 266 8.69 22.21 -3.14
C ARG A 266 7.50 23.00 -2.59
N PRO A 267 6.95 23.98 -3.33
CA PRO A 267 5.73 24.64 -2.89
C PRO A 267 4.66 23.58 -2.73
N VAL A 268 4.10 23.49 -1.53
CA VAL A 268 2.90 22.70 -1.26
C VAL A 268 1.87 23.17 -2.28
N ILE A 269 1.45 22.28 -3.19
CA ILE A 269 0.20 22.49 -3.90
C ILE A 269 -0.88 22.35 -2.83
N MET A 270 -1.12 23.44 -2.10
CA MET A 270 -2.21 23.58 -1.17
C MET A 270 -3.48 23.61 -2.02
N THR A 271 -4.06 22.44 -2.29
CA THR A 271 -5.50 22.38 -2.47
C THR A 271 -6.09 22.71 -1.10
N THR A 272 -6.46 23.96 -0.92
CA THR A 272 -7.19 24.48 0.24
C THR A 272 -8.38 23.59 0.55
N GLY A 273 -8.30 22.82 1.63
CA GLY A 273 -9.45 22.22 2.29
C GLY A 273 -9.58 22.87 3.66
N GLU A 274 -10.50 23.81 3.79
CA GLU A 274 -10.95 24.32 5.09
C GLU A 274 -11.38 23.16 6.01
N PRO A 275 -11.29 23.30 7.35
CA PRO A 275 -11.85 22.33 8.27
C PRO A 275 -13.37 22.30 8.10
N ARG A 276 -13.90 21.25 7.46
CA ARG A 276 -15.32 21.13 7.15
C ARG A 276 -16.07 20.45 8.29
N ASN A 277 -17.18 21.08 8.67
CA ASN A 277 -18.12 20.69 9.71
C ASN A 277 -18.86 19.38 9.32
N ASP A 278 -19.04 18.45 10.26
CA ASP A 278 -19.49 17.05 10.05
C ASP A 278 -20.93 16.86 9.50
N ASN A 279 -21.63 17.94 9.12
CA ASN A 279 -23.06 17.90 8.75
C ASN A 279 -23.39 18.42 7.34
N ASP A 280 -22.40 18.69 6.48
CA ASP A 280 -22.67 19.09 5.10
C ASP A 280 -22.87 17.89 4.16
N PRO A 281 -23.88 17.90 3.26
CA PRO A 281 -23.99 16.92 2.20
C PRO A 281 -22.81 17.03 1.22
N ILE A 282 -22.22 15.87 0.93
CA ILE A 282 -20.95 15.70 0.21
C ILE A 282 -21.09 16.07 -1.27
N LEU A 283 -20.60 17.25 -1.65
CA LEU A 283 -20.16 17.55 -3.01
C LEU A 283 -18.63 17.55 -3.00
N LEU A 284 -18.03 16.56 -3.68
CA LEU A 284 -16.58 16.33 -3.78
C LEU A 284 -15.96 17.26 -4.84
N PRO A 285 -15.00 18.13 -4.48
CA PRO A 285 -14.04 18.64 -5.44
C PRO A 285 -12.93 17.59 -5.60
N GLY A 286 -12.90 16.89 -6.74
CA GLY A 286 -11.73 16.10 -7.16
C GLY A 286 -11.87 14.58 -7.20
N SER A 287 -13.07 13.98 -7.15
CA SER A 287 -13.18 12.54 -7.43
C SER A 287 -12.76 12.28 -8.87
N ARG A 288 -11.70 11.50 -9.09
CA ARG A 288 -11.45 10.93 -10.42
C ARG A 288 -12.74 10.30 -10.92
N ASP A 289 -13.08 10.59 -12.18
CA ASP A 289 -14.27 10.08 -12.85
C ASP A 289 -14.36 8.56 -12.65
N ARG A 290 -15.57 7.98 -12.58
CA ARG A 290 -15.83 6.53 -12.38
C ARG A 290 -15.21 5.62 -13.46
N ARG A 291 -14.39 6.18 -14.34
CA ARG A 291 -13.68 5.61 -15.48
C ARG A 291 -12.18 5.40 -15.24
N PHE A 292 -11.70 5.50 -13.98
CA PHE A 292 -10.30 5.24 -13.62
C PHE A 292 -9.86 3.81 -14.01
N ILE A 293 -10.79 2.86 -13.99
CA ILE A 293 -10.56 1.46 -14.38
C ILE A 293 -11.11 1.20 -15.77
N ALA A 294 -10.28 0.62 -16.63
CA ALA A 294 -10.67 0.07 -17.92
C ALA A 294 -10.35 -1.43 -17.96
N PHE A 295 -11.17 -2.23 -18.63
CA PHE A 295 -10.84 -3.63 -18.90
C PHE A 295 -10.05 -3.70 -20.21
N GLY A 296 -8.92 -4.39 -20.19
CA GLY A 296 -8.09 -4.54 -21.39
C GLY A 296 -8.84 -5.28 -22.51
N SER A 297 -8.72 -4.83 -23.75
CA SER A 297 -9.45 -5.39 -24.91
C SER A 297 -9.04 -6.81 -25.32
N ARG A 298 -8.16 -7.46 -24.55
CA ARG A 298 -7.53 -8.76 -24.83
C ARG A 298 -7.99 -9.87 -23.87
N ASP A 299 -9.14 -9.70 -23.24
CA ASP A 299 -9.87 -10.80 -22.61
C ASP A 299 -10.42 -11.71 -23.72
N GLY A 300 -9.52 -12.48 -24.35
CA GLY A 300 -9.85 -13.46 -25.37
C GLY A 300 -10.87 -14.48 -24.84
N ALA A 301 -11.80 -14.81 -25.74
CA ALA A 301 -12.75 -15.92 -25.66
C ALA A 301 -12.12 -17.24 -25.17
#